data_AF-A0A1I6I2Y5-F1
#
_entry.id   AF-A0A1I6I2Y5-F1
#
_cell.length_a   1.000
_cell.length_b   1.000
_cell.length_c   1.000
_cell.angle_alpha   90.00
_cell.angle_beta   90.00
_cell.angle_gamma   90.00
#
_symmetry.space_group_name_H-M   'P 1'
#
loop_
_entity.id
_entity.type
_entity.pdbx_description
1 polymer ?
#
loop_
_entity_poly.entity_id
_entity_poly.type
_entity_poly.pdbx_seq_one_letter_code
_entity_poly.pdbx_strand_id
1 'polypeptide(L)'
;MALHITGDTAADTLLTDNPLALLVGMLLDQQVAMETAFAGPLKIEQRTGAADAASIASYDPEEFLAAFRQTPSVHRFPGSMAARVQTLCQKLVDDWGGDAAALWTQGDPDGAEVLRRLKTLPGFGEQKAKIFLALLGKQYGFTGEGWREASAPYGEAGSFRSVADIVSPESLAKVREHKRAMKAAAKATA
;
A
#
# COMPACT_ATOMS: atom_id res chain seq x y z
N MET A 1 -1.37 3.77 -16.57
CA MET A 1 -1.30 5.19 -16.14
C MET A 1 -0.37 5.21 -14.95
N ALA A 2 0.55 6.17 -14.86
CA ALA A 2 1.51 6.22 -13.75
C ALA A 2 0.83 6.68 -12.45
N LEU A 3 1.22 6.11 -11.32
CA LEU A 3 0.84 6.60 -10.00
C LEU A 3 1.58 7.91 -9.70
N HIS A 4 0.97 8.78 -8.90
CA HIS A 4 1.53 10.09 -8.51
C HIS A 4 1.36 10.34 -7.01
N ILE A 5 1.75 9.36 -6.20
CA ILE A 5 1.42 9.32 -4.77
C ILE A 5 2.49 10.06 -3.95
N THR A 6 3.75 9.89 -4.29
CA THR A 6 4.89 10.31 -3.46
C THR A 6 5.41 11.69 -3.83
N GLY A 7 5.24 12.08 -5.10
CA GLY A 7 5.90 13.26 -5.68
C GLY A 7 7.37 13.02 -6.06
N ASP A 8 7.87 11.80 -5.90
CA ASP A 8 9.16 11.33 -6.37
C ASP A 8 8.94 10.41 -7.57
N THR A 9 9.48 10.79 -8.74
CA THR A 9 9.26 10.06 -9.99
C THR A 9 9.75 8.61 -9.93
N ALA A 10 10.87 8.33 -9.25
CA ALA A 10 11.41 6.98 -9.17
C ALA A 10 10.54 6.10 -8.28
N ALA A 11 10.07 6.63 -7.15
CA ALA A 11 9.18 5.90 -6.26
C ALA A 11 7.81 5.65 -6.93
N ASP A 12 7.26 6.67 -7.58
CA ASP A 12 5.99 6.59 -8.29
C ASP A 12 6.05 5.60 -9.49
N THR A 13 7.19 5.52 -10.18
CA THR A 13 7.43 4.51 -11.22
C THR A 13 7.46 3.10 -10.61
N LEU A 14 8.23 2.90 -9.53
CA LEU A 14 8.29 1.61 -8.84
C LEU A 14 6.91 1.14 -8.36
N LEU A 15 6.11 2.04 -7.78
CA LEU A 15 4.75 1.72 -7.33
C LEU A 15 3.82 1.36 -8.49
N THR A 16 4.04 1.97 -9.67
CA THR A 16 3.26 1.67 -10.88
C THR A 16 3.58 0.27 -11.38
N ASP A 17 4.87 -0.09 -11.43
CA ASP A 17 5.33 -1.29 -12.12
C ASP A 17 5.46 -2.53 -11.21
N ASN A 18 5.54 -2.33 -9.89
CA ASN A 18 5.76 -3.41 -8.93
C ASN A 18 4.57 -3.55 -7.93
N PRO A 19 3.69 -4.56 -8.13
CA PRO A 19 2.59 -4.91 -7.23
C PRO A 19 2.98 -5.09 -5.75
N LEU A 20 4.17 -5.67 -5.48
CA LEU A 20 4.66 -5.84 -4.12
C LEU A 20 5.02 -4.49 -3.50
N ALA A 21 5.68 -3.61 -4.25
CA ALA A 21 6.00 -2.26 -3.77
C ALA A 21 4.74 -1.51 -3.37
N LEU A 22 3.65 -1.64 -4.14
CA LEU A 22 2.36 -1.03 -3.81
C LEU A 22 1.77 -1.56 -2.50
N LEU A 23 1.79 -2.88 -2.28
CA LEU A 23 1.35 -3.50 -1.01
C LEU A 23 2.21 -3.06 0.17
N VAL A 24 3.53 -3.01 0.00
CA VAL A 24 4.46 -2.56 1.05
C VAL A 24 4.22 -1.08 1.39
N GLY A 25 4.05 -0.22 0.38
CA GLY A 25 3.71 1.19 0.59
C GLY A 25 2.41 1.35 1.40
N MET A 26 1.39 0.57 1.05
CA MET A 26 0.13 0.53 1.80
C MET A 26 0.30 0.01 3.23
N LEU A 27 1.10 -1.04 3.44
CA LEU A 27 1.41 -1.57 4.78
C LEU A 27 2.07 -0.51 5.67
N LEU A 28 3.00 0.26 5.10
CA LEU A 28 3.76 1.32 5.76
C LEU A 28 2.93 2.60 6.04
N ASP A 29 1.77 2.79 5.41
CA ASP A 29 0.90 3.96 5.66
C ASP A 29 0.20 3.84 7.02
N GLN A 30 0.98 4.05 8.09
CA GLN A 30 0.53 3.98 9.47
C GLN A 30 1.23 5.04 10.32
N GLN A 31 0.45 6.06 10.68
CA GLN A 31 0.90 7.17 11.52
C GLN A 31 2.08 7.96 10.93
N VAL A 32 2.31 7.91 9.63
CA VAL A 32 3.25 8.77 8.89
C VAL A 32 2.49 9.52 7.80
N ALA A 33 3.16 10.46 7.12
CA ALA A 33 2.63 10.99 5.88
C ALA A 33 2.60 9.87 4.84
N MET A 34 1.53 9.80 4.07
CA MET A 34 1.30 8.74 3.08
C MET A 34 2.41 8.75 2.01
N GLU A 35 2.84 9.93 1.58
CA GLU A 35 3.96 10.12 0.64
C GLU A 35 5.25 9.49 1.19
N THR A 36 5.50 9.62 2.49
CA THR A 36 6.66 8.98 3.15
C THR A 36 6.52 7.47 3.20
N ALA A 37 5.32 6.95 3.47
CA ALA A 37 5.06 5.51 3.47
C ALA A 37 5.25 4.88 2.09
N PHE A 38 4.66 5.50 1.06
CA PHE A 38 4.71 5.01 -0.32
C PHE A 38 6.07 5.23 -0.99
N ALA A 39 6.93 6.11 -0.47
CA ALA A 39 8.35 6.18 -0.85
C ALA A 39 9.22 5.10 -0.16
N GLY A 40 8.68 4.40 0.85
CA GLY A 40 9.38 3.37 1.61
C GLY A 40 9.90 2.19 0.77
N PRO A 41 9.10 1.60 -0.15
CA PRO A 41 9.54 0.52 -1.03
C PRO A 41 10.83 0.83 -1.80
N LEU A 42 10.93 2.04 -2.38
CA LEU A 42 12.13 2.44 -3.12
C LEU A 42 13.37 2.47 -2.22
N LYS A 43 13.24 2.98 -0.98
CA LYS A 43 14.35 2.96 -0.02
C LYS A 43 14.76 1.54 0.35
N ILE A 44 13.82 0.61 0.47
CA ILE A 44 14.12 -0.80 0.76
C ILE A 44 14.91 -1.39 -0.41
N GLU A 45 14.43 -1.23 -1.63
CA GLU A 45 15.07 -1.72 -2.85
C GLU A 45 16.50 -1.16 -2.99
N GLN A 46 16.68 0.15 -2.86
CA GLN A 46 17.99 0.80 -2.99
C GLN A 46 19.03 0.34 -1.96
N ARG A 47 18.60 -0.10 -0.77
CA ARG A 47 19.49 -0.46 0.34
C ARG A 47 19.80 -1.95 0.43
N THR A 48 18.88 -2.77 -0.08
CA THR A 48 18.94 -4.24 0.05
C THR A 48 19.13 -4.93 -1.29
N GLY A 49 18.83 -4.25 -2.41
CA GLY A 49 18.72 -4.85 -3.73
C GLY A 49 17.50 -5.77 -3.91
N ALA A 50 16.72 -6.00 -2.85
CA ALA A 50 15.57 -6.90 -2.89
C ALA A 50 14.35 -6.19 -3.50
N ALA A 51 13.82 -6.75 -4.59
CA ALA A 51 12.67 -6.21 -5.33
C ALA A 51 11.44 -7.15 -5.34
N ASP A 52 11.59 -8.38 -4.83
CA ASP A 52 10.53 -9.40 -4.80
C ASP A 52 10.29 -9.95 -3.38
N ALA A 53 9.17 -10.65 -3.23
CA ALA A 53 8.69 -11.12 -1.93
C ALA A 53 9.61 -12.20 -1.35
N ALA A 54 10.14 -13.10 -2.18
CA ALA A 54 11.02 -14.16 -1.72
C ALA A 54 12.32 -13.58 -1.14
N SER A 55 12.95 -12.65 -1.85
CA SER A 55 14.18 -11.99 -1.44
C SER A 55 14.02 -11.21 -0.14
N ILE A 56 12.90 -10.50 0.04
CA ILE A 56 12.62 -9.76 1.28
C ILE A 56 12.30 -10.72 2.44
N ALA A 57 11.51 -11.78 2.18
CA ALA A 57 11.13 -12.76 3.19
C ALA A 57 12.32 -13.54 3.74
N SER A 58 13.27 -13.92 2.87
CA SER A 58 14.49 -14.65 3.26
C SER A 58 15.65 -13.75 3.71
N TYR A 59 15.50 -12.43 3.65
CA TYR A 59 16.55 -11.49 4.05
C TYR A 59 16.87 -11.67 5.55
N ASP A 60 18.15 -11.58 5.92
CA ASP A 60 18.52 -11.63 7.33
C ASP A 60 17.78 -10.53 8.13
N PRO A 61 17.02 -10.86 9.20
CA PRO A 61 16.20 -9.88 9.90
C PRO A 61 16.99 -8.72 10.53
N GLU A 62 18.23 -8.96 10.98
CA GLU A 62 19.07 -7.92 11.59
C GLU A 62 19.63 -6.97 10.51
N GLU A 63 20.09 -7.52 9.38
CA GLU A 63 20.53 -6.73 8.24
C GLU A 63 19.38 -5.95 7.60
N PHE A 64 18.21 -6.57 7.45
CA PHE A 64 17.02 -5.90 6.91
C PHE A 64 16.57 -4.74 7.82
N LEU A 65 16.61 -4.95 9.14
CA LEU A 65 16.36 -3.89 10.11
C LEU A 65 17.42 -2.78 10.04
N ALA A 66 18.70 -3.13 9.85
CA ALA A 66 19.77 -2.15 9.66
C ALA A 66 19.50 -1.28 8.41
N ALA A 67 19.11 -1.88 7.29
CA ALA A 67 18.70 -1.17 6.08
C ALA A 67 17.51 -0.24 6.33
N PHE A 68 16.50 -0.69 7.10
CA PHE A 68 15.35 0.12 7.51
C PHE A 68 15.73 1.35 8.35
N ARG A 69 16.78 1.23 9.17
CA ARG A 69 17.27 2.25 10.10
C ARG A 69 18.20 3.29 9.45
N GLN A 70 18.79 3.00 8.29
CA GLN A 70 19.67 3.96 7.61
C GLN A 70 18.97 5.32 7.42
N THR A 71 19.66 6.41 7.75
CA THR A 71 19.12 7.77 7.71
C THR A 71 19.02 8.30 6.28
N PRO A 72 17.90 8.94 5.88
CA PRO A 72 16.63 9.02 6.62
C PRO A 72 15.93 7.66 6.66
N SER A 73 15.40 7.26 7.82
CA SER A 73 14.81 5.92 8.01
C SER A 73 13.66 5.64 7.02
N VAL A 74 13.41 4.37 6.75
CA VAL A 74 12.27 3.96 5.92
C VAL A 74 10.95 4.32 6.61
N HIS A 75 10.88 4.12 7.92
CA HIS A 75 9.72 4.46 8.75
C HIS A 75 10.16 5.03 10.10
N ARG A 76 9.26 5.76 10.78
CA ARG A 76 9.49 6.25 12.16
C ARG A 76 9.49 5.14 13.22
N PHE A 77 9.03 3.95 12.85
CA PHE A 77 9.02 2.73 13.68
C PHE A 77 9.77 1.61 12.94
N PRO A 78 11.10 1.72 12.76
CA PRO A 78 11.84 0.82 11.86
C PRO A 78 11.79 -0.63 12.33
N GLY A 79 11.87 -0.89 13.64
CA GLY A 79 11.82 -2.25 14.20
C GLY A 79 10.53 -2.99 13.85
N SER A 80 9.38 -2.43 14.18
CA SER A 80 8.10 -3.09 13.94
C SER A 80 7.71 -3.11 12.47
N MET A 81 8.08 -2.11 11.67
CA MET A 81 7.75 -2.09 10.24
C MET A 81 8.62 -3.04 9.42
N ALA A 82 9.92 -3.16 9.73
CA ALA A 82 10.79 -4.12 9.04
C ALA A 82 10.25 -5.56 9.18
N ALA A 83 9.95 -5.97 10.43
CA ALA A 83 9.39 -7.29 10.71
C ALA A 83 8.03 -7.53 10.02
N ARG A 84 7.14 -6.52 10.01
CA ARG A 84 5.84 -6.62 9.32
C ARG A 84 5.98 -6.75 7.81
N VAL A 85 6.94 -6.07 7.21
CA VAL A 85 7.22 -6.19 5.77
C VAL A 85 7.71 -7.59 5.44
N GLN A 86 8.64 -8.15 6.21
CA GLN A 86 9.07 -9.55 6.02
C GLN A 86 7.91 -10.53 6.22
N THR A 87 7.06 -10.32 7.23
CA THR A 87 5.88 -11.18 7.47
C THR A 87 4.88 -11.11 6.31
N LEU A 88 4.65 -9.91 5.75
CA LEU A 88 3.83 -9.75 4.55
C LEU A 88 4.43 -10.52 3.37
N CYS A 89 5.72 -10.37 3.13
CA CYS A 89 6.40 -11.03 2.03
C CYS A 89 6.38 -12.55 2.18
N GLN A 90 6.61 -13.08 3.39
CA GLN A 90 6.48 -14.50 3.68
C GLN A 90 5.07 -15.00 3.40
N LYS A 91 4.04 -14.26 3.81
CA LYS A 91 2.64 -14.62 3.52
C LYS A 91 2.34 -14.69 2.03
N LEU A 92 2.94 -13.81 1.23
CA LEU A 92 2.82 -13.83 -0.24
C LEU A 92 3.57 -15.03 -0.83
N VAL A 93 4.75 -15.38 -0.31
CA VAL A 93 5.48 -16.58 -0.73
C VAL A 93 4.66 -17.84 -0.46
N ASP A 94 4.14 -18.00 0.76
CA ASP A 94 3.45 -19.20 1.21
C ASP A 94 2.13 -19.43 0.45
N ASP A 95 1.33 -18.38 0.27
CA ASP A 95 -0.03 -18.50 -0.26
C ASP A 95 -0.14 -18.20 -1.76
N TRP A 96 0.78 -17.41 -2.30
CA TRP A 96 0.70 -16.83 -3.65
C TRP A 96 1.98 -17.03 -4.48
N GLY A 97 2.91 -17.89 -4.01
CA GLY A 97 4.15 -18.17 -4.71
C GLY A 97 5.07 -16.95 -4.86
N GLY A 98 4.87 -15.91 -4.03
CA GLY A 98 5.62 -14.66 -4.07
C GLY A 98 5.07 -13.63 -5.05
N ASP A 99 4.03 -13.97 -5.83
CA ASP A 99 3.38 -13.04 -6.75
C ASP A 99 2.30 -12.22 -6.04
N ALA A 100 2.61 -10.96 -5.77
CA ALA A 100 1.65 -10.01 -5.19
C ALA A 100 0.44 -9.74 -6.09
N ALA A 101 0.60 -9.75 -7.43
CA ALA A 101 -0.51 -9.48 -8.34
C ALA A 101 -1.56 -10.60 -8.34
N ALA A 102 -1.15 -11.84 -8.05
CA ALA A 102 -2.03 -13.00 -7.99
C ALA A 102 -3.24 -12.80 -7.06
N LEU A 103 -3.11 -11.94 -6.04
CA LEU A 103 -4.22 -11.53 -5.17
C LEU A 103 -5.44 -11.02 -5.96
N TRP A 104 -5.24 -10.29 -7.06
CA TRP A 104 -6.33 -9.72 -7.88
C TRP A 104 -6.34 -10.17 -9.33
N THR A 105 -5.41 -11.01 -9.77
CA THR A 105 -5.39 -11.56 -11.15
C THR A 105 -5.70 -13.06 -11.20
N GLN A 106 -5.34 -13.83 -10.18
CA GLN A 106 -5.47 -15.28 -10.23
C GLN A 106 -6.93 -15.71 -10.07
N GLY A 107 -7.43 -16.39 -11.11
CA GLY A 107 -8.78 -16.96 -11.15
C GLY A 107 -9.88 -15.95 -11.46
N ASP A 108 -9.53 -14.80 -12.06
CA ASP A 108 -10.47 -13.73 -12.44
C ASP A 108 -11.44 -13.33 -11.31
N PRO A 109 -10.92 -12.87 -10.16
CA PRO A 109 -11.74 -12.63 -8.99
C PRO A 109 -12.60 -11.37 -9.12
N ASP A 110 -13.78 -11.41 -8.49
CA ASP A 110 -14.60 -10.21 -8.28
C ASP A 110 -14.02 -9.33 -7.16
N GLY A 111 -14.61 -8.14 -6.98
CA GLY A 111 -14.18 -7.20 -5.95
C GLY A 111 -14.32 -7.71 -4.52
N ALA A 112 -15.32 -8.54 -4.23
CA ALA A 112 -15.54 -9.10 -2.90
C ALA A 112 -14.47 -10.15 -2.56
N GLU A 113 -14.09 -10.97 -3.53
CA GLU A 113 -13.03 -11.96 -3.40
C GLU A 113 -11.65 -11.30 -3.25
N VAL A 114 -11.34 -10.27 -4.05
CA VAL A 114 -10.11 -9.49 -3.85
C VAL A 114 -10.08 -8.85 -2.46
N LEU A 115 -11.18 -8.27 -1.99
CA LEU A 115 -11.26 -7.72 -0.64
C LEU A 115 -11.00 -8.80 0.42
N ARG A 116 -11.59 -9.99 0.26
CA ARG A 116 -11.40 -11.12 1.17
C ARG A 116 -9.92 -11.53 1.23
N ARG A 117 -9.26 -11.66 0.08
CA ARG A 117 -7.84 -11.99 -0.03
C ARG A 117 -6.96 -10.93 0.63
N LEU A 118 -7.19 -9.64 0.34
CA LEU A 118 -6.45 -8.53 0.96
C LEU A 118 -6.56 -8.55 2.49
N LYS A 119 -7.74 -8.87 3.05
CA LYS A 119 -7.96 -8.96 4.50
C LYS A 119 -7.20 -10.12 5.18
N THR A 120 -6.70 -11.09 4.42
CA THR A 120 -5.84 -12.15 4.98
C THR A 120 -4.39 -11.73 5.15
N LEU A 121 -3.98 -10.61 4.53
CA LEU A 121 -2.61 -10.14 4.62
C LEU A 121 -2.33 -9.50 6.00
N PRO A 122 -1.16 -9.76 6.60
CA PRO A 122 -0.79 -9.16 7.86
C PRO A 122 -0.72 -7.63 7.74
N GLY A 123 -1.43 -6.94 8.64
CA GLY A 123 -1.51 -5.47 8.64
C GLY A 123 -2.59 -4.86 7.73
N PHE A 124 -3.35 -5.68 6.98
CA PHE A 124 -4.47 -5.23 6.14
C PHE A 124 -5.81 -5.45 6.84
N GLY A 125 -6.12 -4.58 7.80
CA GLY A 125 -7.47 -4.50 8.37
C GLY A 125 -8.51 -4.01 7.35
N GLU A 126 -9.79 -4.10 7.73
CA GLU A 126 -10.95 -3.75 6.89
C GLU A 126 -10.77 -2.46 6.07
N GLN A 127 -10.45 -1.36 6.75
CA GLN A 127 -10.30 -0.06 6.10
C GLN A 127 -9.17 -0.06 5.07
N LYS A 128 -8.01 -0.63 5.41
CA LYS A 128 -6.83 -0.66 4.54
C LYS A 128 -7.07 -1.54 3.32
N ALA A 129 -7.70 -2.69 3.51
CA ALA A 129 -8.07 -3.59 2.42
C ALA A 129 -9.05 -2.91 1.44
N LYS A 130 -10.05 -2.18 1.95
CA LYS A 130 -10.98 -1.41 1.12
C LYS A 130 -10.29 -0.27 0.35
N ILE A 131 -9.40 0.48 1.01
CA ILE A 131 -8.62 1.53 0.34
C ILE A 131 -7.75 0.92 -0.77
N PHE A 132 -7.10 -0.21 -0.52
CA PHE A 132 -6.27 -0.88 -1.52
C PHE A 132 -7.10 -1.40 -2.70
N LEU A 133 -8.25 -2.03 -2.45
CA LEU A 133 -9.16 -2.42 -3.52
C LEU A 133 -9.65 -1.22 -4.35
N ALA A 134 -9.97 -0.10 -3.71
CA ALA A 134 -10.31 1.13 -4.43
C ALA A 134 -9.13 1.64 -5.28
N LEU A 135 -7.90 1.57 -4.77
CA LEU A 135 -6.70 1.95 -5.52
C LEU A 135 -6.51 1.06 -6.75
N LEU A 136 -6.69 -0.25 -6.60
CA LEU A 136 -6.64 -1.21 -7.71
C LEU A 136 -7.63 -0.84 -8.81
N GLY A 137 -8.90 -0.60 -8.45
CA GLY A 137 -9.96 -0.29 -9.41
C GLY A 137 -9.87 1.11 -10.02
N LYS A 138 -9.41 2.11 -9.27
CA LYS A 138 -9.33 3.50 -9.74
C LYS A 138 -8.09 3.79 -10.58
N GLN A 139 -6.96 3.19 -10.24
CA GLN A 139 -5.67 3.59 -10.80
C GLN A 139 -4.83 2.43 -11.36
N TYR A 140 -5.09 1.20 -10.92
CA TYR A 140 -4.28 0.02 -11.27
C TYR A 140 -4.93 -0.91 -12.29
N GLY A 141 -6.06 -0.51 -12.89
CA GLY A 141 -6.70 -1.22 -14.00
C GLY A 141 -7.52 -2.45 -13.61
N PHE A 142 -7.74 -2.71 -12.32
CA PHE A 142 -8.61 -3.81 -11.90
C PHE A 142 -10.07 -3.53 -12.28
N THR A 143 -10.72 -4.49 -12.93
CA THR A 143 -12.09 -4.33 -13.48
C THR A 143 -13.08 -5.37 -12.96
N GLY A 144 -12.69 -6.21 -12.00
CA GLY A 144 -13.55 -7.26 -11.45
C GLY A 144 -14.87 -6.72 -10.88
N GLU A 145 -15.96 -7.44 -11.09
CA GLU A 145 -17.31 -6.98 -10.75
C GLU A 145 -17.45 -6.57 -9.27
N GLY A 146 -18.25 -5.55 -8.98
CA GLY A 146 -18.58 -5.17 -7.60
C GLY A 146 -17.44 -4.53 -6.78
N TRP A 147 -16.29 -4.20 -7.39
CA TRP A 147 -15.15 -3.65 -6.65
C TRP A 147 -15.45 -2.30 -5.99
N ARG A 148 -16.32 -1.46 -6.57
CA ARG A 148 -16.67 -0.16 -6.00
C ARG A 148 -17.49 -0.31 -4.73
N GLU A 149 -18.47 -1.21 -4.75
CA GLU A 149 -19.35 -1.54 -3.64
C GLU A 149 -18.55 -2.21 -2.51
N ALA A 150 -17.70 -3.17 -2.86
CA ALA A 150 -16.83 -3.86 -1.91
C ALA A 150 -15.83 -2.90 -1.24
N SER A 151 -15.31 -1.91 -1.97
CA SER A 151 -14.38 -0.91 -1.45
C SER A 151 -15.05 0.33 -0.83
N ALA A 152 -16.39 0.37 -0.70
CA ALA A 152 -17.10 1.53 -0.17
C ALA A 152 -16.66 1.90 1.27
N PRO A 153 -16.50 3.21 1.57
CA PRO A 153 -16.81 4.37 0.72
C PRO A 153 -15.65 4.80 -0.19
N TYR A 154 -14.53 4.07 -0.23
CA TYR A 154 -13.31 4.47 -0.95
C TYR A 154 -13.41 4.25 -2.46
N GLY A 155 -14.29 3.37 -2.92
CA GLY A 155 -14.57 3.13 -4.34
C GLY A 155 -15.47 4.17 -5.01
N GLU A 156 -16.10 5.06 -4.24
CA GLU A 156 -17.07 6.05 -4.74
C GLU A 156 -16.46 6.92 -5.84
N ALA A 157 -17.20 7.13 -6.94
CA ALA A 157 -16.76 7.98 -8.03
C ALA A 157 -16.70 9.45 -7.58
N GLY A 158 -15.62 10.15 -7.96
CA GLY A 158 -15.43 11.56 -7.58
C GLY A 158 -15.09 11.80 -6.10
N SER A 159 -14.79 10.75 -5.32
CA SER A 159 -14.35 10.89 -3.94
C SER A 159 -12.90 11.39 -3.85
N PHE A 160 -12.56 12.01 -2.72
CA PHE A 160 -11.19 12.40 -2.36
C PHE A 160 -10.89 11.96 -0.92
N ARG A 161 -11.05 10.67 -0.62
CA ARG A 161 -11.03 10.10 0.74
C ARG A 161 -9.70 9.44 1.08
N SER A 162 -8.97 8.93 0.10
CA SER A 162 -7.80 8.07 0.33
C SER A 162 -6.74 8.16 -0.77
N VAL A 163 -5.66 7.39 -0.64
CA VAL A 163 -4.61 7.29 -1.67
C VAL A 163 -5.15 6.84 -3.03
N ALA A 164 -6.24 6.07 -3.03
CA ALA A 164 -6.94 5.65 -4.25
C ALA A 164 -7.45 6.82 -5.10
N ASP A 165 -7.55 8.02 -4.54
CA ASP A 165 -8.05 9.22 -5.21
C ASP A 165 -6.95 10.18 -5.67
N ILE A 166 -5.68 9.80 -5.49
CA ILE A 166 -4.53 10.69 -5.77
C ILE A 166 -3.93 10.37 -7.13
N VAL A 167 -4.22 11.24 -8.10
CA VAL A 167 -3.77 11.15 -9.49
C VAL A 167 -3.00 12.40 -9.94
N SER A 168 -2.95 13.42 -9.10
CA SER A 168 -2.31 14.72 -9.36
C SER A 168 -2.04 15.50 -8.06
N PRO A 169 -1.19 16.54 -8.08
CA PRO A 169 -0.99 17.43 -6.93
C PRO A 169 -2.29 18.05 -6.39
N GLU A 170 -3.24 18.40 -7.27
CA GLU A 170 -4.54 18.95 -6.89
C GLU A 170 -5.40 17.94 -6.13
N SER A 171 -5.44 16.69 -6.59
CA SER A 171 -6.16 15.61 -5.90
C SER A 171 -5.52 15.25 -4.56
N LEU A 172 -4.18 15.29 -4.46
CA LEU A 172 -3.45 15.14 -3.21
C LEU A 172 -3.86 16.21 -2.18
N ALA A 173 -3.99 17.47 -2.61
CA ALA A 173 -4.43 18.55 -1.74
C ALA A 173 -5.86 18.28 -1.19
N LYS A 174 -6.78 17.83 -2.04
CA LYS A 174 -8.15 17.47 -1.64
C LYS A 174 -8.18 16.31 -0.65
N VAL A 175 -7.39 15.26 -0.86
CA VAL A 175 -7.31 14.12 0.07
C VAL A 175 -6.73 14.56 1.42
N ARG A 176 -5.72 15.44 1.44
CA ARG A 176 -5.17 16.00 2.68
C ARG A 176 -6.22 16.82 3.44
N GLU A 177 -7.00 17.65 2.74
CA GLU A 177 -8.10 18.42 3.31
C GLU A 177 -9.16 17.50 3.93
N HIS A 178 -9.60 16.47 3.20
CA HIS A 178 -10.56 15.49 3.70
C HIS A 178 -10.05 14.78 4.97
N LYS A 179 -8.80 14.27 4.97
CA LYS A 179 -8.19 13.63 6.14
C LYS A 179 -8.13 14.57 7.35
N ARG A 180 -7.83 15.87 7.14
CA ARG A 180 -7.82 16.88 8.20
C ARG A 180 -9.22 17.12 8.77
N ALA A 181 -10.22 17.28 7.91
CA ALA A 181 -11.61 17.47 8.32
C ALA A 181 -12.14 16.27 9.13
N MET A 182 -11.87 15.04 8.68
CA MET A 182 -12.26 13.82 9.42
C MET A 182 -11.58 13.72 10.79
N LYS A 183 -10.29 14.05 10.88
CA LYS A 183 -9.57 14.06 12.17
C LYS A 183 -10.13 15.12 13.12
N ALA A 184 -10.49 16.30 12.61
CA ALA A 184 -11.10 17.36 13.41
C ALA A 184 -12.49 16.94 13.92
N ALA A 185 -13.32 16.33 13.07
CA ALA A 185 -14.63 15.81 13.46
C ALA A 185 -14.52 14.72 14.54
N ALA A 186 -13.60 13.76 14.38
CA ALA A 186 -13.38 12.70 15.37
C ALA A 186 -12.93 13.24 16.74
N LYS A 187 -12.15 14.33 16.76
CA LYS A 187 -11.74 15.01 18.00
C LYS A 187 -12.89 15.79 18.64
N ALA A 188 -13.84 16.30 17.86
CA ALA A 188 -15.00 17.02 18.38
C ALA A 188 -16.05 16.08 19.02
N THR A 189 -16.04 14.80 18.65
CA THR A 189 -16.94 13.77 19.16
C THR A 189 -16.35 12.90 20.27
N ALA A 190 -15.07 13.11 20.61
CA ALA A 190 -14.33 12.38 21.65
C ALA A 190 -14.19 13.24 22.91
#